data_AF-A0A5C7P637-F1
#
_entry.id   AF-A0A5C7P637-F1
#
_cell.length_a   1.000
_cell.length_b   1.000
_cell.length_c   1.000
_cell.angle_alpha   90.00
_cell.angle_beta   90.00
_cell.angle_gamma   90.00
#
_symmetry.space_group_name_H-M   'P 1'
#
loop_
_entity.id
_entity.type
_entity.pdbx_description
1 polymer ?
#
loop_
_entity_poly.entity_id
_entity_poly.type
_entity_poly.pdbx_seq_one_letter_code
_entity_poly.pdbx_strand_id
1 'polypeptide(L)'
;MKPGACSTIPARPAKRCSRVAPAPSGTDRTLIATKVMGAPEGGAASSVGVLPLCPPASPRACPRCCPNVADVDPMRQPVGSWSCPTTVFAGADTLAAWASGPGRQPRGRAIVLVDPTPAVRDAPAVRALLAGLPEAVEVAVPPGEAGTEALRQAVAELQSAAVAAGGLPQVFAIGGGSVLDAGKLVMLAAHEPGLLDMLSASPGGLQIVPGPTTASAPLVCVPTTFGTASEVSPVALHRGRVSTMVVGPALRPQQAVIDPQLTASLSASALAAGLVEPLARAVVPAICDRPLHLQDAQARALADTLLELGGQLATGGADAQWRLTAALTSTAT
;
A
#
# COMPACT_ATOMS: atom_id res chain seq x y z
N MET A 1 71.01 7.71 -1.45
CA MET A 1 70.45 8.75 -0.57
C MET A 1 69.02 8.38 -0.21
N LYS A 2 68.64 8.54 1.06
CA LYS A 2 67.50 7.93 1.76
C LYS A 2 66.11 8.34 1.22
N PRO A 3 65.10 7.45 1.25
CA PRO A 3 63.70 7.85 1.22
C PRO A 3 63.26 8.41 2.60
N GLY A 4 62.50 9.50 2.58
CA GLY A 4 62.07 10.25 3.76
C GLY A 4 61.09 9.47 4.65
N ALA A 5 61.31 9.59 5.96
CA ALA A 5 60.52 8.95 7.01
C ALA A 5 59.15 9.62 7.18
N CYS A 6 58.08 8.81 7.19
CA CYS A 6 56.76 9.18 7.66
C CYS A 6 56.79 9.19 9.21
N SER A 7 56.53 10.34 9.82
CA SER A 7 56.56 10.51 11.27
C SER A 7 55.35 9.82 11.92
N THR A 8 55.64 8.84 12.78
CA THR A 8 54.69 8.20 13.68
C THR A 8 54.26 9.17 14.78
N ILE A 9 52.97 9.50 14.85
CA ILE A 9 52.35 10.24 15.97
C ILE A 9 52.28 9.32 17.20
N PRO A 10 52.73 9.73 18.39
CA PRO A 10 52.73 8.86 19.57
C PRO A 10 51.32 8.64 20.11
N ALA A 11 51.00 7.38 20.42
CA ALA A 11 49.75 7.00 21.07
C ALA A 11 49.61 7.64 22.46
N ARG A 12 48.53 8.37 22.71
CA ARG A 12 48.16 8.86 24.05
C ARG A 12 47.65 7.69 24.92
N PRO A 13 47.98 7.65 26.22
CA PRO A 13 47.52 6.58 27.10
C PRO A 13 46.00 6.65 27.32
N ALA A 14 45.35 5.49 27.27
CA ALA A 14 43.92 5.35 27.48
C ALA A 14 43.51 5.79 28.90
N LYS A 15 42.65 6.82 29.01
CA LYS A 15 41.97 7.11 30.27
C LYS A 15 40.86 6.06 30.48
N ARG A 16 40.95 5.32 31.59
CA ARG A 16 39.87 4.45 32.09
C ARG A 16 38.59 5.29 32.25
N CYS A 17 37.53 4.92 31.54
CA CYS A 17 36.20 5.45 31.81
C CYS A 17 35.69 4.80 33.11
N SER A 18 35.56 5.59 34.17
CA SER A 18 34.91 5.18 35.42
C SER A 18 33.44 4.85 35.15
N ARG A 19 32.97 3.72 35.70
CA ARG A 19 31.56 3.32 35.71
C ARG A 19 30.68 4.51 36.16
N VAL A 20 29.74 4.92 35.32
CA VAL A 20 28.68 5.83 35.73
C VAL A 20 27.63 4.98 36.46
N ALA A 21 27.42 5.33 37.74
CA ALA A 21 26.40 4.75 38.62
C ALA A 21 24.99 5.09 38.13
N PRO A 22 23.96 4.30 38.45
CA PRO A 22 22.59 4.61 38.06
C PRO A 22 22.07 5.78 38.91
N ALA A 23 21.34 6.69 38.27
CA ALA A 23 20.68 7.84 38.89
C ALA A 23 19.15 7.74 38.66
N PRO A 24 18.33 8.33 39.54
CA PRO A 24 17.26 7.63 40.26
C PRO A 24 15.85 7.83 39.66
N SER A 25 14.93 7.03 40.18
CA SER A 25 13.48 7.17 40.07
C SER A 25 12.99 8.56 40.50
N GLY A 26 12.22 9.24 39.64
CA GLY A 26 11.44 10.42 40.04
C GLY A 26 11.36 11.52 38.97
N THR A 27 10.22 11.55 38.26
CA THR A 27 9.48 12.72 37.74
C THR A 27 10.27 13.88 37.10
N ASP A 28 10.07 14.09 35.79
CA ASP A 28 9.09 15.07 35.27
C ASP A 28 9.38 15.37 33.77
N ARG A 29 8.59 14.77 32.87
CA ARG A 29 8.49 15.16 31.46
C ARG A 29 7.07 14.91 30.95
N THR A 30 6.30 16.00 31.03
CA THR A 30 5.11 16.38 30.27
C THR A 30 4.54 15.36 29.28
N LEU A 31 3.47 14.71 29.71
CA LEU A 31 2.53 13.92 28.92
C LEU A 31 1.70 14.83 28.01
N ILE A 32 1.67 14.57 26.71
CA ILE A 32 0.49 14.87 25.88
C ILE A 32 -0.31 13.57 25.84
N ALA A 33 -1.28 13.46 26.75
CA ALA A 33 -2.21 12.35 26.81
C ALA A 33 -3.34 12.58 25.80
N THR A 34 -3.43 11.77 24.75
CA THR A 34 -4.69 11.52 24.05
C THR A 34 -5.46 10.44 24.82
N LYS A 35 -6.63 10.82 25.31
CA LYS A 35 -7.55 10.00 26.09
C LYS A 35 -8.11 8.86 25.24
N VAL A 36 -7.64 7.64 25.47
CA VAL A 36 -8.26 6.40 24.98
C VAL A 36 -9.41 6.06 25.94
N MET A 37 -10.64 6.06 25.43
CA MET A 37 -11.81 5.58 26.16
C MET A 37 -11.90 4.05 26.02
N GLY A 38 -11.59 3.34 27.12
CA GLY A 38 -12.16 2.06 27.55
C GLY A 38 -12.13 0.86 26.59
N ALA A 39 -11.21 -0.08 26.82
CA ALA A 39 -11.37 -1.49 26.47
C ALA A 39 -11.25 -2.34 27.74
N PRO A 40 -12.05 -3.42 27.90
CA PRO A 40 -12.08 -4.25 29.09
C PRO A 40 -10.83 -5.13 29.20
N GLU A 41 -10.40 -5.35 30.45
CA GLU A 41 -9.23 -6.13 30.81
C GLU A 41 -9.43 -7.63 30.48
N GLY A 42 -8.47 -8.22 29.76
CA GLY A 42 -8.31 -9.67 29.68
C GLY A 42 -8.06 -10.20 28.27
N GLY A 43 -6.80 -10.28 27.86
CA GLY A 43 -6.39 -11.00 26.63
C GLY A 43 -4.95 -10.70 26.26
N ALA A 44 -4.12 -11.74 26.13
CA ALA A 44 -2.67 -11.66 26.00
C ALA A 44 -2.20 -10.71 24.89
N ALA A 45 -1.43 -9.69 25.26
CA ALA A 45 -0.78 -8.77 24.33
C ALA A 45 0.36 -9.48 23.60
N SER A 46 0.20 -9.76 22.31
CA SER A 46 1.32 -9.98 21.41
C SER A 46 2.07 -8.66 21.27
N SER A 47 3.26 -8.57 21.85
CA SER A 47 4.12 -7.39 21.77
C SER A 47 4.59 -7.17 20.33
N VAL A 48 3.90 -6.29 19.61
CA VAL A 48 4.46 -5.68 18.39
C VAL A 48 5.62 -4.81 18.86
N GLY A 49 6.85 -5.27 18.61
CA GLY A 49 8.06 -4.53 18.93
C GLY A 49 8.13 -3.25 18.12
N VAL A 50 7.66 -2.15 18.69
CA VAL A 50 7.94 -0.80 18.19
C VAL A 50 9.40 -0.51 18.53
N LEU A 51 10.24 -0.42 17.50
CA LEU A 51 11.61 0.09 17.66
C LEU A 51 11.54 1.49 18.29
N PRO A 52 12.35 1.80 19.32
CA PRO A 52 12.41 3.15 19.85
C PRO A 52 12.95 4.07 18.73
N LEU A 53 12.13 5.01 18.29
CA LEU A 53 12.57 6.11 17.44
C LEU A 53 13.74 6.79 18.15
N CYS A 54 14.90 6.79 17.49
CA CYS A 54 16.07 7.51 17.97
C CYS A 54 15.68 8.99 18.12
N PRO A 55 15.86 9.63 19.30
CA PRO A 55 15.54 11.04 19.45
C PRO A 55 16.42 11.88 18.50
N PRO A 56 15.92 13.05 18.03
CA PRO A 56 16.65 13.88 17.07
C PRO A 56 18.05 14.21 17.58
N ALA A 57 19.02 14.01 16.70
CA ALA A 57 20.45 14.03 17.00
C ALA A 57 20.86 15.27 17.82
N SER A 58 21.23 15.05 19.08
CA SER A 58 22.02 16.04 19.80
C SER A 58 23.43 16.09 19.19
N PRO A 59 24.05 17.26 18.99
CA PRO A 59 25.35 17.40 18.32
C PRO A 59 26.56 16.89 19.14
N ARG A 60 26.31 16.04 20.16
CA ARG A 60 27.33 15.42 21.01
C ARG A 60 27.10 13.91 21.23
N ALA A 61 26.41 13.23 20.32
CA ALA A 61 26.34 11.77 20.35
C ALA A 61 27.71 11.18 19.94
N CYS A 62 28.37 10.54 20.90
CA CYS A 62 29.64 9.85 20.71
C CYS A 62 29.48 8.70 19.70
N PRO A 63 30.32 8.58 18.65
CA PRO A 63 30.22 7.53 17.63
C PRO A 63 30.47 6.11 18.15
N ARG A 64 30.78 5.93 19.45
CA ARG A 64 30.86 4.61 20.12
C ARG A 64 29.55 4.13 20.73
N CYS A 65 28.55 5.01 20.89
CA CYS A 65 27.32 4.69 21.62
C CYS A 65 26.15 4.35 20.69
N CYS A 66 26.22 4.78 19.43
CA CYS A 66 25.37 4.22 18.38
C CYS A 66 26.08 2.98 17.83
N PRO A 67 25.45 1.79 17.83
CA PRO A 67 26.02 0.67 17.09
C PRO A 67 26.23 1.16 15.65
N ASN A 68 27.44 0.98 15.14
CA ASN A 68 27.70 1.19 13.72
C ASN A 68 26.69 0.31 12.97
N VAL A 69 26.04 0.83 11.93
CA VAL A 69 25.13 0.02 11.09
C VAL A 69 25.85 -1.23 10.56
N ALA A 70 27.18 -1.15 10.41
CA ALA A 70 28.06 -2.26 10.06
C ALA A 70 28.19 -3.39 11.11
N ASP A 71 27.86 -3.14 12.39
CA ASP A 71 27.96 -4.12 13.49
C ASP A 71 26.62 -4.81 13.79
N VAL A 72 25.56 -4.53 13.03
CA VAL A 72 24.27 -5.18 13.20
C VAL A 72 24.24 -6.46 12.37
N ASP A 73 24.26 -7.60 13.05
CA ASP A 73 24.05 -8.91 12.42
C ASP A 73 22.66 -8.91 11.74
N PRO A 74 22.59 -8.95 10.39
CA PRO A 74 21.33 -8.88 9.66
C PRO A 74 20.41 -10.07 9.99
N MET A 75 20.96 -11.18 10.47
CA MET A 75 20.21 -12.37 10.88
C MET A 75 19.63 -12.28 12.30
N ARG A 76 20.05 -11.31 13.12
CA ARG A 76 19.53 -11.07 14.47
C ARG A 76 18.46 -9.98 14.52
N GLN A 77 18.14 -9.35 13.40
CA GLN A 77 16.98 -8.47 13.31
C GLN A 77 15.69 -9.31 13.29
N PRO A 78 14.57 -8.78 13.80
CA PRO A 78 13.29 -9.47 13.68
C PRO A 78 13.04 -9.82 12.22
N VAL A 79 12.80 -11.11 11.96
CA VAL A 79 12.41 -11.63 10.65
C VAL A 79 11.14 -10.87 10.26
N GLY A 80 11.23 -10.04 9.22
CA GLY A 80 10.06 -9.35 8.70
C GLY A 80 9.04 -10.38 8.22
N SER A 81 7.76 -10.19 8.56
CA SER A 81 6.70 -10.99 7.96
C SER A 81 6.30 -10.39 6.61
N TRP A 82 6.26 -11.21 5.58
CA TRP A 82 5.69 -10.85 4.28
C TRP A 82 4.41 -11.64 4.07
N SER A 83 3.33 -10.95 3.69
CA SER A 83 2.08 -11.57 3.31
C SER A 83 1.39 -10.76 2.23
N CYS A 84 0.78 -11.45 1.28
CA CYS A 84 -0.20 -10.90 0.36
C CYS A 84 -1.47 -11.74 0.50
N PRO A 85 -2.37 -11.41 1.44
CA PRO A 85 -3.60 -12.19 1.66
C PRO A 85 -4.65 -11.97 0.56
N THR A 86 -4.44 -10.99 -0.33
CA THR A 86 -5.33 -10.70 -1.46
C THR A 86 -5.33 -11.85 -2.44
N THR A 87 -6.52 -12.38 -2.76
CA THR A 87 -6.66 -13.40 -3.81
C THR A 87 -6.70 -12.73 -5.18
N VAL A 88 -5.74 -13.04 -6.05
CA VAL A 88 -5.65 -12.47 -7.40
C VAL A 88 -6.22 -13.44 -8.43
N PHE A 89 -7.18 -12.97 -9.23
CA PHE A 89 -7.70 -13.65 -10.42
C PHE A 89 -7.20 -12.89 -11.63
N ALA A 90 -6.55 -13.57 -12.57
CA ALA A 90 -5.97 -12.90 -13.74
C ALA A 90 -6.08 -13.74 -15.00
N GLY A 91 -6.33 -13.08 -16.13
CA GLY A 91 -6.49 -13.72 -17.43
C GLY A 91 -7.50 -13.01 -18.32
N ALA A 92 -7.54 -13.35 -19.60
CA ALA A 92 -8.58 -12.86 -20.51
C ALA A 92 -9.98 -13.28 -20.06
N ASP A 93 -10.95 -12.36 -20.16
CA ASP A 93 -12.36 -12.57 -19.78
C ASP A 93 -12.58 -12.95 -18.31
N THR A 94 -11.56 -12.74 -17.47
CA THR A 94 -11.59 -13.17 -16.06
C THR A 94 -12.64 -12.40 -15.28
N LEU A 95 -12.95 -11.15 -15.62
CA LEU A 95 -14.00 -10.41 -14.91
C LEU A 95 -15.37 -11.07 -15.06
N ALA A 96 -15.72 -11.48 -16.28
CA ALA A 96 -16.97 -12.18 -16.55
C ALA A 96 -17.00 -13.58 -15.90
N ALA A 97 -15.89 -14.32 -15.99
CA ALA A 97 -15.75 -15.63 -15.35
C ALA A 97 -15.81 -15.55 -13.81
N TRP A 98 -15.20 -14.51 -13.23
CA TRP A 98 -15.23 -14.26 -11.79
C TRP A 98 -16.65 -13.91 -11.33
N ALA A 99 -17.35 -13.03 -12.04
CA ALA A 99 -18.71 -12.57 -11.68
C ALA A 99 -19.75 -13.70 -11.77
N SER A 100 -19.56 -14.66 -12.68
CA SER A 100 -20.45 -15.82 -12.84
C SER A 100 -20.12 -17.01 -11.93
N GLY A 101 -19.00 -16.96 -11.21
CA GLY A 101 -18.49 -18.07 -10.40
C GLY A 101 -19.31 -18.36 -9.12
N PRO A 102 -19.47 -19.64 -8.74
CA PRO A 102 -20.17 -20.02 -7.51
C PRO A 102 -19.45 -19.49 -6.26
N GLY A 103 -20.20 -18.87 -5.34
CA GLY A 103 -19.64 -18.25 -4.13
C GLY A 103 -18.87 -16.95 -4.37
N ARG A 104 -18.85 -16.45 -5.61
CA ARG A 104 -18.18 -15.21 -6.04
C ARG A 104 -19.14 -14.18 -6.62
N GLN A 105 -20.40 -14.57 -6.77
CA GLN A 105 -21.47 -13.65 -7.14
C GLN A 105 -21.61 -12.57 -6.07
N PRO A 106 -21.65 -11.29 -6.46
CA PRO A 106 -22.11 -10.25 -5.55
C PRO A 106 -23.52 -10.61 -5.09
N ARG A 107 -23.76 -10.59 -3.77
CA ARG A 107 -25.08 -10.85 -3.20
C ARG A 107 -25.56 -9.62 -2.45
N GLY A 108 -26.79 -9.20 -2.74
CA GLY A 108 -27.43 -8.05 -2.12
C GLY A 108 -26.94 -6.70 -2.64
N ARG A 109 -27.12 -5.66 -1.84
CA ARG A 109 -26.61 -4.31 -2.13
C ARG A 109 -25.08 -4.34 -2.22
N ALA A 110 -24.56 -3.60 -3.20
CA ALA A 110 -23.13 -3.38 -3.38
C ALA A 110 -22.88 -1.88 -3.60
N ILE A 111 -21.67 -1.42 -3.29
CA ILE A 111 -21.20 -0.10 -3.69
C ILE A 111 -20.17 -0.30 -4.81
N VAL A 112 -20.34 0.42 -5.91
CA VAL A 112 -19.42 0.35 -7.05
C VAL A 112 -18.79 1.72 -7.25
N LEU A 113 -17.51 1.84 -6.92
CA LEU A 113 -16.70 2.96 -7.34
C LEU A 113 -16.18 2.67 -8.73
N VAL A 114 -16.51 3.51 -9.70
CA VAL A 114 -16.18 3.26 -11.10
C VAL A 114 -15.60 4.51 -11.75
N ASP A 115 -14.55 4.31 -12.56
CA ASP A 115 -14.06 5.32 -13.49
C ASP A 115 -15.17 5.65 -14.52
N PRO A 116 -15.68 6.89 -14.55
CA PRO A 116 -16.80 7.26 -15.40
C PRO A 116 -16.43 7.39 -16.89
N THR A 117 -15.15 7.23 -17.25
CA THR A 117 -14.75 7.30 -18.66
C THR A 117 -15.43 6.19 -19.47
N PRO A 118 -15.91 6.48 -20.70
CA PRO A 118 -16.56 5.46 -21.54
C PRO A 118 -15.69 4.22 -21.76
N ALA A 119 -14.38 4.40 -21.83
CA ALA A 119 -13.41 3.33 -21.98
C ALA A 119 -13.47 2.28 -20.86
N VAL A 120 -13.84 2.67 -19.64
CA VAL A 120 -13.99 1.77 -18.50
C VAL A 120 -15.47 1.45 -18.26
N ARG A 121 -16.32 2.46 -18.12
CA ARG A 121 -17.72 2.29 -17.73
C ARG A 121 -18.54 1.50 -18.75
N ASP A 122 -18.24 1.65 -20.04
CA ASP A 122 -18.95 0.96 -21.12
C ASP A 122 -18.27 -0.33 -21.58
N ALA A 123 -17.13 -0.70 -20.97
CA ALA A 123 -16.45 -1.94 -21.26
C ALA A 123 -17.42 -3.13 -21.08
N PRO A 124 -17.51 -4.07 -22.03
CA PRO A 124 -18.51 -5.15 -21.99
C PRO A 124 -18.51 -5.93 -20.68
N ALA A 125 -17.33 -6.25 -20.14
CA ALA A 125 -17.19 -6.97 -18.88
C ALA A 125 -17.67 -6.15 -17.67
N VAL A 126 -17.43 -4.84 -17.64
CA VAL A 126 -17.91 -3.93 -16.58
C VAL A 126 -19.43 -3.79 -16.66
N ARG A 127 -19.99 -3.60 -17.87
CA ARG A 127 -21.44 -3.56 -18.06
C ARG A 127 -22.12 -4.86 -17.63
N ALA A 128 -21.52 -6.01 -17.94
CA ALA A 128 -22.03 -7.31 -17.54
C ALA A 128 -22.03 -7.47 -16.01
N LEU A 129 -20.97 -7.04 -15.33
CA LEU A 129 -20.90 -7.03 -13.86
C LEU A 129 -22.01 -6.16 -13.26
N LEU A 130 -22.17 -4.93 -13.76
CA LEU A 130 -23.17 -3.98 -13.25
C LEU A 130 -24.61 -4.43 -13.54
N ALA A 131 -24.85 -5.08 -14.68
CA ALA A 131 -26.15 -5.70 -14.98
C ALA A 131 -26.48 -6.84 -14.01
N GLY A 132 -25.48 -7.54 -13.46
CA GLY A 132 -25.64 -8.53 -12.39
C GLY A 132 -25.86 -7.92 -11.00
N LEU A 133 -25.83 -6.59 -10.89
CA LEU A 133 -25.85 -5.81 -9.65
C LEU A 133 -26.98 -4.76 -9.66
N PRO A 134 -28.25 -5.16 -9.79
CA PRO A 134 -29.36 -4.21 -9.98
C PRO A 134 -29.62 -3.29 -8.78
N GLU A 135 -29.18 -3.68 -7.58
CA GLU A 135 -29.29 -2.87 -6.35
C GLU A 135 -27.99 -2.15 -5.98
N ALA A 136 -27.00 -2.15 -6.87
CA ALA A 136 -25.74 -1.46 -6.60
C ALA A 136 -25.91 0.06 -6.65
N VAL A 137 -25.24 0.73 -5.72
CA VAL A 137 -25.08 2.18 -5.78
C VAL A 137 -23.77 2.47 -6.48
N GLU A 138 -23.86 3.13 -7.63
CA GLU A 138 -22.69 3.52 -8.42
C GLU A 138 -22.20 4.90 -8.00
N VAL A 139 -20.92 5.00 -7.65
CA VAL A 139 -20.23 6.26 -7.39
C VAL A 139 -19.17 6.46 -8.47
N ALA A 140 -19.33 7.53 -9.24
CA ALA A 140 -18.34 7.94 -10.22
C ALA A 140 -17.09 8.52 -9.53
N VAL A 141 -15.92 7.99 -9.86
CA VAL A 141 -14.62 8.47 -9.36
C VAL A 141 -13.73 8.80 -10.57
N PRO A 142 -13.63 10.07 -10.98
CA PRO A 142 -12.81 10.46 -12.12
C PRO A 142 -11.33 10.08 -11.94
N PRO A 143 -10.61 9.72 -13.03
CA PRO A 143 -9.18 9.44 -12.98
C PRO A 143 -8.38 10.60 -12.37
N GLY A 144 -7.45 10.27 -11.46
CA GLY A 144 -6.64 11.29 -10.77
C GLY A 144 -7.37 12.01 -9.64
N GLU A 145 -8.68 11.85 -9.51
CA GLU A 145 -9.48 12.39 -8.41
C GLU A 145 -9.81 11.25 -7.44
N ALA A 146 -9.13 11.23 -6.29
CA ALA A 146 -9.70 10.63 -5.08
C ALA A 146 -10.28 11.78 -4.24
N GLY A 147 -11.20 12.53 -4.86
CA GLY A 147 -11.74 13.76 -4.32
C GLY A 147 -12.50 13.52 -3.02
N THR A 148 -12.28 14.39 -2.03
CA THR A 148 -12.87 14.23 -0.69
C THR A 148 -14.40 14.18 -0.74
N GLU A 149 -15.05 14.86 -1.68
CA GLU A 149 -16.52 14.91 -1.76
C GLU A 149 -17.12 13.61 -2.32
N ALA A 150 -16.63 13.11 -3.46
CA ALA A 150 -17.05 11.81 -3.99
C ALA A 150 -16.75 10.68 -2.98
N LEU A 151 -15.62 10.79 -2.27
CA LEU A 151 -15.26 9.86 -1.21
C LEU A 151 -16.23 9.93 -0.02
N ARG A 152 -16.60 11.14 0.43
CA ARG A 152 -17.59 11.34 1.50
C ARG A 152 -18.97 10.83 1.11
N GLN A 153 -19.40 11.09 -0.13
CA GLN A 153 -20.65 10.57 -0.66
C GLN A 153 -20.65 9.05 -0.65
N ALA A 154 -19.60 8.41 -1.17
CA ALA A 154 -19.47 6.96 -1.17
C ALA A 154 -19.46 6.36 0.24
N VAL A 155 -18.81 7.03 1.21
CA VAL A 155 -18.82 6.60 2.62
C VAL A 155 -20.23 6.70 3.21
N ALA A 156 -20.93 7.81 2.98
CA ALA A 156 -22.29 8.01 3.47
C ALA A 156 -23.26 6.97 2.89
N GLU A 157 -23.17 6.71 1.58
CA GLU A 157 -23.95 5.68 0.91
C GLU A 157 -23.64 4.28 1.45
N LEU A 158 -22.35 3.94 1.61
CA LEU A 158 -21.91 2.67 2.17
C LEU A 158 -22.44 2.46 3.61
N GLN A 159 -22.34 3.48 4.46
CA GLN A 159 -22.85 3.44 5.83
C GLN A 159 -24.38 3.29 5.85
N SER A 160 -25.10 4.03 4.99
CA SER A 160 -26.56 3.92 4.89
C SER A 160 -27.01 2.53 4.42
N ALA A 161 -26.30 1.95 3.45
CA ALA A 161 -26.55 0.61 2.95
C ALA A 161 -26.23 -0.44 4.01
N ALA A 162 -25.19 -0.23 4.81
CA ALA A 162 -24.83 -1.12 5.91
C ALA A 162 -25.90 -1.20 6.99
N VAL A 163 -26.48 -0.05 7.38
CA VAL A 163 -27.59 0.01 8.34
C VAL A 163 -28.81 -0.74 7.81
N ALA A 164 -29.14 -0.57 6.52
CA ALA A 164 -30.28 -1.23 5.91
C ALA A 164 -30.10 -2.76 5.77
N ALA A 165 -28.88 -3.22 5.51
CA ALA A 165 -28.55 -4.63 5.28
C ALA A 165 -28.17 -5.41 6.56
N GLY A 166 -27.95 -4.73 7.69
CA GLY A 166 -27.46 -5.36 8.92
C GLY A 166 -25.98 -5.76 8.86
N GLY A 167 -25.21 -5.18 7.95
CA GLY A 167 -23.80 -5.47 7.71
C GLY A 167 -23.27 -4.71 6.49
N LEU A 168 -21.96 -4.49 6.41
CA LEU A 168 -21.38 -3.71 5.31
C LEU A 168 -21.55 -4.46 3.97
N PRO A 169 -22.09 -3.81 2.93
CA PRO A 169 -22.19 -4.39 1.59
C PRO A 169 -20.81 -4.54 0.94
N GLN A 170 -20.73 -5.41 -0.06
CA GLN A 170 -19.53 -5.57 -0.87
C GLN A 170 -19.19 -4.26 -1.62
N VAL A 171 -17.90 -3.95 -1.70
CA VAL A 171 -17.40 -2.78 -2.42
C VAL A 171 -16.60 -3.23 -3.64
N PHE A 172 -16.92 -2.67 -4.80
CA PHE A 172 -16.18 -2.83 -6.03
C PHE A 172 -15.46 -1.53 -6.36
N ALA A 173 -14.17 -1.61 -6.66
CA ALA A 173 -13.41 -0.48 -7.18
C ALA A 173 -12.90 -0.83 -8.59
N ILE A 174 -13.45 -0.17 -9.61
CA ILE A 174 -13.22 -0.47 -11.02
C ILE A 174 -12.59 0.76 -11.68
N GLY A 175 -11.29 0.71 -11.95
CA GLY A 175 -10.58 1.86 -12.52
C GLY A 175 -9.08 1.78 -12.33
N GLY A 176 -8.42 2.93 -12.53
CA GLY A 176 -7.00 3.07 -12.24
C GLY A 176 -6.69 3.18 -10.75
N GLY A 177 -5.41 3.35 -10.41
CA GLY A 177 -4.95 3.40 -9.01
C GLY A 177 -5.69 4.41 -8.13
N SER A 178 -6.15 5.54 -8.67
CA SER A 178 -6.95 6.51 -7.90
C SER A 178 -8.32 5.98 -7.48
N VAL A 179 -9.00 5.22 -8.34
CA VAL A 179 -10.30 4.61 -8.02
C VAL A 179 -10.13 3.48 -7.01
N LEU A 180 -9.05 2.70 -7.16
CA LEU A 180 -8.71 1.64 -6.21
C LEU A 180 -8.40 2.21 -4.82
N ASP A 181 -7.58 3.27 -4.75
CA ASP A 181 -7.30 3.98 -3.50
C ASP A 181 -8.57 4.54 -2.86
N ALA A 182 -9.49 5.10 -3.66
CA ALA A 182 -10.79 5.57 -3.17
C ALA A 182 -11.58 4.41 -2.55
N GLY A 183 -11.67 3.25 -3.21
CA GLY A 183 -12.37 2.07 -2.67
C GLY A 183 -11.81 1.63 -1.32
N LYS A 184 -10.50 1.65 -1.15
CA LYS A 184 -9.84 1.34 0.14
C LYS A 184 -10.17 2.36 1.22
N LEU A 185 -10.13 3.65 0.88
CA LEU A 185 -10.43 4.73 1.81
C LEU A 185 -11.92 4.74 2.20
N VAL A 186 -12.83 4.45 1.27
CA VAL A 186 -14.27 4.28 1.56
C VAL A 186 -14.48 3.14 2.54
N MET A 187 -13.89 1.98 2.26
CA MET A 187 -13.99 0.81 3.15
C MET A 187 -13.45 1.13 4.54
N LEU A 188 -12.29 1.78 4.63
CA LEU A 188 -11.68 2.13 5.91
C LEU A 188 -12.51 3.18 6.67
N ALA A 189 -12.95 4.24 6.00
CA ALA A 189 -13.76 5.31 6.60
C ALA A 189 -15.15 4.84 7.06
N ALA A 190 -15.70 3.80 6.43
CA ALA A 190 -16.95 3.20 6.90
C ALA A 190 -16.80 2.48 8.25
N HIS A 191 -15.60 2.01 8.59
CA HIS A 191 -15.30 1.39 9.89
C HIS A 191 -14.76 2.37 10.92
N GLU A 192 -14.08 3.42 10.47
CA GLU A 192 -13.42 4.42 11.32
C GLU A 192 -14.05 5.81 11.08
N PRO A 193 -15.19 6.11 11.74
CA PRO A 193 -15.81 7.42 11.66
C PRO A 193 -14.82 8.53 12.01
N GLY A 194 -14.73 9.56 11.16
CA GLY A 194 -13.79 10.67 11.35
C GLY A 194 -12.43 10.50 10.66
N LEU A 195 -12.14 9.35 10.02
CA LEU A 195 -10.92 9.18 9.22
C LEU A 195 -10.77 10.29 8.17
N LEU A 196 -11.82 10.56 7.40
CA LEU A 196 -11.75 11.56 6.33
C LEU A 196 -11.53 12.98 6.87
N ASP A 197 -12.08 13.28 8.04
CA ASP A 197 -11.89 14.57 8.70
C ASP A 197 -10.47 14.71 9.24
N MET A 198 -9.90 13.64 9.81
CA MET A 198 -8.50 13.59 10.23
C MET A 198 -7.57 13.81 9.03
N LEU A 199 -7.79 13.10 7.92
CA LEU A 199 -7.00 13.25 6.69
C LEU A 199 -7.15 14.64 6.07
N SER A 200 -8.30 15.29 6.23
CA SER A 200 -8.56 16.65 5.76
C SER A 200 -7.92 17.72 6.67
N ALA A 201 -7.89 17.47 7.98
CA ALA A 201 -7.34 18.38 8.98
C ALA A 201 -5.80 18.38 9.00
N SER A 202 -5.17 17.25 8.68
CA SER A 202 -3.72 17.11 8.59
C SER A 202 -3.31 16.59 7.20
N PRO A 203 -3.41 17.43 6.16
CA PRO A 203 -3.09 17.03 4.80
C PRO A 203 -1.57 16.92 4.61
N GLY A 204 -1.14 15.92 3.83
CA GLY A 204 0.27 15.63 3.57
C GLY A 204 0.89 14.55 4.48
N GLY A 205 2.02 14.02 4.04
CA GLY A 205 2.83 13.07 4.80
C GLY A 205 2.30 11.63 4.76
N LEU A 206 2.66 10.87 5.80
CA LEU A 206 2.34 9.46 5.98
C LEU A 206 1.43 9.30 7.20
N GLN A 207 0.30 8.64 7.01
CA GLN A 207 -0.63 8.25 8.06
C GLN A 207 -0.64 6.72 8.19
N ILE A 208 -0.36 6.22 9.38
CA ILE A 208 -0.35 4.79 9.68
C ILE A 208 -1.62 4.45 10.43
N VAL A 209 -2.40 3.52 9.90
CA VAL A 209 -3.65 3.07 10.52
C VAL A 209 -3.45 1.65 11.08
N PRO A 210 -3.67 1.43 12.39
CA PRO A 210 -3.50 0.12 13.02
C PRO A 210 -4.54 -0.89 12.50
N GLY A 211 -4.30 -2.21 12.68
CA GLY A 211 -5.22 -3.27 12.27
C GLY A 211 -5.64 -4.20 13.41
N PRO A 212 -6.61 -5.11 13.23
CA PRO A 212 -7.61 -5.19 12.16
C PRO A 212 -8.95 -4.52 12.56
N THR A 213 -9.67 -3.94 11.59
CA THR A 213 -11.12 -3.72 11.76
C THR A 213 -11.80 -5.08 11.56
N THR A 214 -12.36 -5.61 12.63
CA THR A 214 -13.09 -6.88 12.64
C THR A 214 -14.23 -6.83 11.61
N ALA A 215 -14.18 -7.75 10.65
CA ALA A 215 -15.16 -7.93 9.57
C ALA A 215 -15.28 -6.74 8.59
N SER A 216 -14.19 -6.43 7.88
CA SER A 216 -14.30 -5.59 6.69
C SER A 216 -15.15 -6.28 5.61
N ALA A 217 -16.12 -5.56 5.07
CA ALA A 217 -16.81 -6.00 3.87
C ALA A 217 -15.78 -6.33 2.76
N PRO A 218 -16.08 -7.30 1.88
CA PRO A 218 -15.19 -7.64 0.80
C PRO A 218 -15.02 -6.45 -0.14
N LEU A 219 -13.80 -5.92 -0.25
CA LEU A 219 -13.34 -5.02 -1.29
C LEU A 219 -12.77 -5.86 -2.45
N VAL A 220 -13.37 -5.71 -3.62
CA VAL A 220 -12.93 -6.30 -4.88
C VAL A 220 -12.36 -5.20 -5.77
N CYS A 221 -11.07 -5.28 -6.07
CA CYS A 221 -10.40 -4.35 -6.97
C CYS A 221 -10.35 -4.93 -8.40
N VAL A 222 -10.77 -4.12 -9.37
CA VAL A 222 -10.75 -4.44 -10.80
C VAL A 222 -9.90 -3.37 -11.49
N PRO A 223 -8.56 -3.54 -11.55
CA PRO A 223 -7.68 -2.57 -12.16
C PRO A 223 -7.93 -2.44 -13.67
N THR A 224 -8.07 -1.20 -14.15
CA THR A 224 -8.08 -0.86 -15.59
C THR A 224 -6.77 -0.20 -16.05
N THR A 225 -5.82 -0.06 -15.11
CA THR A 225 -4.44 0.39 -15.32
C THR A 225 -3.50 -0.52 -14.56
N PHE A 226 -2.23 -0.55 -14.93
CA PHE A 226 -1.16 -1.12 -14.09
C PHE A 226 -0.18 -0.01 -13.69
N GLY A 227 0.61 -0.27 -12.65
CA GLY A 227 1.64 0.65 -12.17
C GLY A 227 1.72 0.69 -10.66
N THR A 228 0.62 1.09 -10.02
CA THR A 228 0.55 1.35 -8.57
C THR A 228 0.49 0.10 -7.68
N ALA A 229 0.12 -1.06 -8.24
CA ALA A 229 -0.24 -2.26 -7.50
C ALA A 229 -1.30 -2.02 -6.39
N SER A 230 -2.15 -0.99 -6.55
CA SER A 230 -3.16 -0.67 -5.55
C SER A 230 -4.16 -1.82 -5.37
N GLU A 231 -4.33 -2.71 -6.35
CA GLU A 231 -5.17 -3.90 -6.22
C GLU A 231 -4.71 -4.93 -5.17
N VAL A 232 -3.45 -4.86 -4.70
CA VAL A 232 -2.89 -5.78 -3.67
C VAL A 232 -2.22 -5.08 -2.49
N SER A 233 -1.94 -3.78 -2.61
CA SER A 233 -1.14 -3.05 -1.63
C SER A 233 -1.95 -2.63 -0.38
N PRO A 234 -1.33 -2.58 0.81
CA PRO A 234 -1.91 -1.99 2.03
C PRO A 234 -1.81 -0.46 2.05
N VAL A 235 -1.70 0.19 0.89
CA VAL A 235 -1.45 1.63 0.75
C VAL A 235 -2.55 2.26 -0.07
N ALA A 236 -3.00 3.44 0.34
CA ALA A 236 -3.93 4.27 -0.41
C ALA A 236 -3.47 5.72 -0.41
N LEU A 237 -3.59 6.41 -1.53
CA LEU A 237 -3.31 7.84 -1.62
C LEU A 237 -4.62 8.65 -1.53
N HIS A 238 -4.79 9.37 -0.42
CA HIS A 238 -5.88 10.34 -0.27
C HIS A 238 -5.50 11.64 -0.98
N ARG A 239 -6.23 12.00 -2.05
CA ARG A 239 -5.94 13.15 -2.91
C ARG A 239 -6.82 14.35 -2.53
N GLY A 240 -6.61 14.85 -1.31
CA GLY A 240 -7.15 16.14 -0.87
C GLY A 240 -6.35 17.33 -1.42
N ARG A 241 -6.38 18.47 -0.71
CA ARG A 241 -5.58 19.66 -1.08
C ARG A 241 -4.08 19.37 -1.18
N VAL A 242 -3.58 18.49 -0.31
CA VAL A 242 -2.24 17.89 -0.39
C VAL A 242 -2.44 16.39 -0.27
N SER A 243 -1.72 15.62 -1.10
CA SER A 243 -1.84 14.17 -1.08
C SER A 243 -1.29 13.60 0.22
N THR A 244 -2.07 12.76 0.89
CA THR A 244 -1.69 12.06 2.12
C THR A 244 -1.60 10.57 1.82
N MET A 245 -0.45 9.95 2.12
CA MET A 245 -0.27 8.52 1.99
C MET A 245 -0.80 7.82 3.24
N VAL A 246 -1.77 6.92 3.08
CA VAL A 246 -2.35 6.14 4.17
C VAL A 246 -1.87 4.70 4.05
N VAL A 247 -1.31 4.15 5.12
CA VAL A 247 -0.73 2.81 5.15
C VAL A 247 -1.32 2.02 6.31
N GLY A 248 -1.84 0.83 6.02
CA GLY A 248 -2.40 -0.02 7.05
C GLY A 248 -2.87 -1.37 6.52
N PRO A 249 -2.80 -2.45 7.31
CA PRO A 249 -3.29 -3.78 6.89
C PRO A 249 -4.77 -3.79 6.47
N ALA A 250 -5.59 -2.91 7.07
CA ALA A 250 -7.01 -2.77 6.77
C ALA A 250 -7.31 -2.22 5.37
N LEU A 251 -6.32 -1.64 4.67
CA LEU A 251 -6.45 -1.15 3.30
C LEU A 251 -6.28 -2.24 2.24
N ARG A 252 -5.90 -3.46 2.62
CA ARG A 252 -5.69 -4.54 1.65
C ARG A 252 -7.02 -5.04 1.09
N PRO A 253 -7.18 -5.06 -0.25
CA PRO A 253 -8.33 -5.70 -0.87
C PRO A 253 -8.36 -7.21 -0.58
N GLN A 254 -9.55 -7.79 -0.47
CA GLN A 254 -9.72 -9.23 -0.32
C GLN A 254 -9.48 -9.93 -1.66
N GLN A 255 -9.88 -9.30 -2.76
CA GLN A 255 -9.75 -9.85 -4.10
C GLN A 255 -9.31 -8.80 -5.12
N ALA A 256 -8.51 -9.23 -6.09
CA ALA A 256 -8.15 -8.47 -7.28
C ALA A 256 -8.54 -9.26 -8.53
N VAL A 257 -9.14 -8.61 -9.52
CA VAL A 257 -9.56 -9.23 -10.79
C VAL A 257 -8.90 -8.48 -11.94
N ILE A 258 -7.82 -9.06 -12.47
CA ILE A 258 -6.97 -8.48 -13.51
C ILE A 258 -7.38 -9.03 -14.87
N ASP A 259 -8.07 -8.21 -15.66
CA ASP A 259 -8.48 -8.56 -17.02
C ASP A 259 -7.73 -7.68 -18.03
N PRO A 260 -6.89 -8.25 -18.92
CA PRO A 260 -6.11 -7.47 -19.87
C PRO A 260 -6.98 -6.68 -20.85
N GLN A 261 -8.24 -7.08 -21.08
CA GLN A 261 -9.17 -6.33 -21.93
C GLN A 261 -9.50 -4.94 -21.36
N LEU A 262 -9.49 -4.80 -20.03
CA LEU A 262 -9.78 -3.52 -19.38
C LEU A 262 -8.64 -2.50 -19.49
N THR A 263 -7.45 -2.97 -19.89
CA THR A 263 -6.30 -2.11 -20.20
C THR A 263 -6.17 -1.84 -21.69
N ALA A 264 -7.04 -2.39 -22.54
CA ALA A 264 -6.93 -2.31 -24.01
C ALA A 264 -7.06 -0.87 -24.54
N SER A 265 -7.81 -0.03 -23.84
CA SER A 265 -8.01 1.39 -24.17
C SER A 265 -6.81 2.29 -23.86
N LEU A 266 -5.80 1.79 -23.12
CA LEU A 266 -4.61 2.56 -22.79
C LEU A 266 -3.78 2.85 -24.04
N SER A 267 -3.37 4.11 -24.18
CA SER A 267 -2.43 4.55 -25.22
C SER A 267 -1.06 3.93 -25.01
N ALA A 268 -0.24 3.85 -26.05
CA ALA A 268 1.14 3.38 -25.93
C ALA A 268 1.95 4.18 -24.88
N SER A 269 1.72 5.49 -24.80
CA SER A 269 2.33 6.35 -23.78
C SER A 269 1.89 5.97 -22.36
N ALA A 270 0.59 5.71 -22.16
CA ALA A 270 0.06 5.28 -20.86
C ALA A 270 0.59 3.89 -20.44
N LEU A 271 0.72 2.96 -21.40
CA LEU A 271 1.31 1.64 -21.15
C LEU A 271 2.78 1.76 -20.73
N ALA A 272 3.57 2.56 -21.44
CA ALA A 272 4.97 2.80 -21.12
C ALA A 272 5.13 3.49 -19.75
N ALA A 273 4.32 4.51 -19.47
CA ALA A 273 4.32 5.20 -18.18
C ALA A 273 3.97 4.25 -17.01
N GLY A 274 3.05 3.31 -17.23
CA GLY A 274 2.65 2.30 -16.25
C GLY A 274 3.76 1.34 -15.83
N LEU A 275 4.85 1.22 -16.60
CA LEU A 275 6.00 0.35 -16.26
C LEU A 275 7.01 1.02 -15.33
N VAL A 276 7.00 2.35 -15.22
CA VAL A 276 8.01 3.10 -14.48
C VAL A 276 7.90 2.85 -12.97
N GLU A 277 6.68 2.88 -12.43
CA GLU A 277 6.43 2.69 -11.01
C GLU A 277 6.73 1.24 -10.54
N PRO A 278 6.30 0.17 -11.24
CA PRO A 278 6.72 -1.20 -10.94
C PRO A 278 8.25 -1.37 -10.97
N LEU A 279 8.94 -0.73 -11.92
CA LEU A 279 10.39 -0.82 -12.01
C LEU A 279 11.07 -0.19 -10.79
N ALA A 280 10.58 0.97 -10.35
CA ALA A 280 11.04 1.60 -9.13
C ALA A 280 10.77 0.70 -7.91
N ARG A 281 9.58 0.09 -7.81
CA ARG A 281 9.23 -0.84 -6.71
C ARG A 281 10.08 -2.11 -6.72
N ALA A 282 10.49 -2.61 -7.89
CA ALA A 282 11.41 -3.74 -8.00
C ALA A 282 12.83 -3.37 -7.55
N VAL A 283 13.38 -2.24 -8.04
CA VAL A 283 14.81 -1.94 -7.92
C VAL A 283 15.16 -1.26 -6.59
N VAL A 284 14.32 -0.34 -6.09
CA VAL A 284 14.63 0.45 -4.88
C VAL A 284 14.90 -0.41 -3.64
N PRO A 285 14.11 -1.46 -3.35
CA PRO A 285 14.38 -2.30 -2.20
C PRO A 285 15.69 -3.10 -2.30
N ALA A 286 16.10 -3.47 -3.52
CA ALA A 286 17.32 -4.25 -3.78
C ALA A 286 18.62 -3.44 -3.63
N ILE A 287 18.53 -2.10 -3.58
CA ILE A 287 19.68 -1.21 -3.37
C ILE A 287 19.76 -0.65 -1.94
N CYS A 288 18.87 -1.10 -1.05
CA CYS A 288 18.86 -0.69 0.37
C CYS A 288 19.80 -1.56 1.23
N ASP A 289 20.20 -1.07 2.41
CA ASP A 289 21.25 -1.62 3.29
C ASP A 289 20.99 -3.01 3.91
N ARG A 290 20.07 -3.81 3.36
CA ARG A 290 19.77 -5.18 3.82
C ARG A 290 19.85 -6.17 2.67
N PRO A 291 20.99 -6.87 2.49
CA PRO A 291 21.14 -7.88 1.45
C PRO A 291 20.29 -9.11 1.79
N LEU A 292 19.17 -9.25 1.10
CA LEU A 292 18.29 -10.41 1.21
C LEU A 292 18.30 -11.13 -0.14
N HIS A 293 19.12 -12.18 -0.26
CA HIS A 293 19.38 -12.87 -1.54
C HIS A 293 18.12 -13.25 -2.33
N LEU A 294 17.07 -13.71 -1.66
CA LEU A 294 15.81 -14.05 -2.32
C LEU A 294 15.12 -12.81 -2.90
N GLN A 295 15.08 -11.71 -2.14
CA GLN A 295 14.48 -10.46 -2.56
C GLN A 295 15.26 -9.83 -3.73
N ASP A 296 16.59 -9.88 -3.69
CA ASP A 296 17.45 -9.37 -4.77
C ASP A 296 17.25 -10.16 -6.06
N ALA A 297 17.13 -11.50 -5.96
CA ALA A 297 16.84 -12.35 -7.11
C ALA A 297 15.45 -12.06 -7.70
N GLN A 298 14.43 -11.87 -6.85
CA GLN A 298 13.08 -11.48 -7.28
C GLN A 298 13.08 -10.11 -7.96
N ALA A 299 13.74 -9.12 -7.34
CA ALA A 299 13.89 -7.77 -7.89
C ALA A 299 14.55 -7.80 -9.27
N ARG A 300 15.61 -8.61 -9.45
CA ARG A 300 16.29 -8.76 -10.73
C ARG A 300 15.37 -9.35 -11.80
N ALA A 301 14.67 -10.44 -11.50
CA ALA A 301 13.76 -11.09 -12.44
C ALA A 301 12.60 -10.16 -12.86
N LEU A 302 12.02 -9.42 -11.89
CA LEU A 302 10.97 -8.44 -12.16
C LEU A 302 11.48 -7.28 -13.00
N ALA A 303 12.65 -6.73 -12.68
CA ALA A 303 13.26 -5.65 -13.46
C ALA A 303 13.57 -6.07 -14.90
N ASP A 304 14.14 -7.25 -15.11
CA ASP A 304 14.44 -7.77 -16.45
C ASP A 304 13.14 -7.95 -17.28
N THR A 305 12.07 -8.47 -16.65
CA THR A 305 10.73 -8.59 -17.27
C THR A 305 10.14 -7.23 -17.65
N LEU A 306 10.25 -6.22 -16.78
CA LEU A 306 9.75 -4.87 -17.04
C LEU A 306 10.51 -4.16 -18.17
N LEU A 307 11.81 -4.40 -18.29
CA LEU A 307 12.62 -3.87 -19.39
C LEU A 307 12.25 -4.52 -20.73
N GLU A 308 12.02 -5.83 -20.75
CA GLU A 308 11.53 -6.54 -21.93
C GLU A 308 10.16 -6.02 -22.36
N LEU A 309 9.23 -5.87 -21.41
CA LEU A 309 7.92 -5.27 -21.63
C LEU A 309 8.03 -3.87 -22.25
N GLY A 310 8.93 -3.03 -21.73
CA GLY A 310 9.19 -1.69 -22.29
C GLY A 310 9.62 -1.75 -23.75
N GLY A 311 10.48 -2.71 -24.11
CA GLY A 311 10.91 -2.95 -25.49
C GLY A 311 9.76 -3.37 -26.41
N GLN A 312 8.91 -4.29 -25.96
CA GLN A 312 7.75 -4.77 -26.74
C GLN A 312 6.69 -3.68 -26.95
N LEU A 313 6.40 -2.91 -25.91
CA LEU A 313 5.44 -1.79 -26.01
C LEU A 313 5.95 -0.69 -26.96
N ALA A 314 7.27 -0.45 -27.01
CA ALA A 314 7.88 0.52 -27.91
C ALA A 314 7.79 0.11 -29.39
N THR A 315 7.77 -1.19 -29.70
CA THR A 315 7.67 -1.72 -31.07
C THR A 315 6.22 -1.99 -31.51
N GLY A 316 5.23 -1.65 -30.68
CA GLY A 316 3.80 -1.86 -30.96
C GLY A 316 3.26 -3.23 -30.54
N GLY A 317 4.08 -4.07 -29.89
CA GLY A 317 3.68 -5.34 -29.29
C GLY A 317 2.93 -5.14 -27.97
N ALA A 318 1.66 -4.74 -28.06
CA ALA A 318 0.79 -4.54 -26.90
C ALA A 318 -0.48 -5.41 -27.00
N ASP A 319 -0.30 -6.69 -27.34
CA ASP A 319 -1.39 -7.66 -27.34
C ASP A 319 -1.90 -7.97 -25.91
N ALA A 320 -2.95 -8.77 -25.80
CA ALA A 320 -3.55 -9.11 -24.52
C ALA A 320 -2.58 -9.87 -23.59
N GLN A 321 -1.65 -10.66 -24.14
CA GLN A 321 -0.68 -11.40 -23.36
C GLN A 321 0.34 -10.45 -22.73
N TRP A 322 0.90 -9.52 -23.50
CA TRP A 322 1.84 -8.54 -22.98
C TRP A 322 1.20 -7.59 -21.95
N ARG A 323 -0.06 -7.20 -22.17
CA ARG A 323 -0.82 -6.40 -21.17
C ARG A 323 -1.06 -7.17 -19.88
N LEU A 324 -1.40 -8.46 -19.97
CA LEU A 324 -1.56 -9.32 -18.80
C LEU A 324 -0.24 -9.48 -18.05
N THR A 325 0.87 -9.71 -18.77
CA THR A 325 2.21 -9.80 -18.18
C THR A 325 2.59 -8.48 -17.50
N ALA A 326 2.33 -7.33 -18.11
CA ALA A 326 2.58 -6.03 -17.50
C ALA A 326 1.79 -5.82 -16.21
N ALA A 327 0.50 -6.16 -16.21
CA ALA A 327 -0.35 -6.05 -15.03
C ALA A 327 0.12 -6.99 -13.91
N LEU A 328 0.36 -8.27 -14.20
CA LEU A 328 0.84 -9.25 -13.22
C LEU A 328 2.22 -8.89 -12.66
N THR A 329 3.13 -8.39 -13.49
CA THR A 329 4.46 -7.93 -13.05
C THR A 329 4.34 -6.71 -12.15
N SER A 330 3.41 -5.79 -12.46
CA SER A 330 3.07 -4.67 -11.57
C SER A 330 2.54 -5.16 -10.23
N THR A 331 1.63 -6.14 -10.20
CA THR A 331 1.08 -6.71 -8.96
C THR A 331 2.14 -7.44 -8.12
N ALA A 332 3.15 -8.03 -8.75
CA ALA A 332 4.19 -8.84 -8.10
C ALA A 332 5.36 -8.03 -7.50
N THR A 333 5.46 -6.74 -7.82
CA THR A 333 6.49 -5.81 -7.29
C THR A 333 6.07 -5.21 -5.95
#